data_AF-W4V691-F1
#
_entry.id   AF-W4V691-F1
#
_cell.length_a   1.000
_cell.length_b   1.000
_cell.length_c   1.000
_cell.angle_alpha   90.00
_cell.angle_beta   90.00
_cell.angle_gamma   90.00
#
_symmetry.space_group_name_H-M   'P 1'
#
loop_
_entity.id
_entity.type
_entity.pdbx_description
1 polymer ?
#
loop_
_entity_poly.entity_id
_entity_poly.type
_entity_poly.pdbx_seq_one_letter_code
_entity_poly.pdbx_strand_id
1 'polypeptide(L)'
;MSNGADAVLISTAPYGDINAKGKIYEIVSENEGDSEAVEGQQEPQGFKLQNAKVYDSQLHMWIDSKELEITLLKNSIILKNNSIVKPSELKKGDSIRLIKKDGNRTGDAYIIFVD
;
A
#
# COMPACT_ATOMS: atom_id res chain seq x y z
N MET A 1 32.34 0.90 20.34
CA MET A 1 31.22 0.29 19.60
C MET A 1 30.22 1.40 19.37
N SER A 2 30.09 1.88 18.13
CA SER A 2 29.23 3.03 17.82
C SER A 2 27.79 2.61 17.89
N ASN A 3 27.02 3.33 18.70
CA ASN A 3 25.59 3.14 18.88
C ASN A 3 24.89 3.27 17.52
N GLY A 4 24.03 2.31 17.20
CA GLY A 4 23.36 2.18 15.91
C GLY A 4 22.62 3.46 15.55
N ALA A 5 22.89 3.98 14.36
CA ALA A 5 22.08 5.04 13.79
C ALA A 5 20.72 4.43 13.42
N ASP A 6 19.76 4.51 14.35
CA ASP A 6 18.36 4.24 14.05
C ASP A 6 17.89 5.31 13.05
N ALA A 7 17.91 4.93 11.77
CA ALA A 7 17.39 5.75 10.70
C ALA A 7 15.87 5.83 10.86
N VAL A 8 15.39 6.88 11.53
CA VAL A 8 13.98 7.24 11.53
C VAL A 8 13.64 7.77 10.14
N LEU A 9 12.88 7.02 9.36
CA LEU A 9 12.37 7.47 8.08
C LEU A 9 11.35 8.60 8.32
N ILE A 10 11.80 9.85 8.24
CA ILE A 10 10.94 11.02 8.28
C ILE A 10 10.38 11.21 6.87
N SER A 11 9.20 10.66 6.61
CA SER A 11 8.49 10.84 5.35
C SER A 11 7.75 12.19 5.35
N THR A 12 8.12 13.09 4.44
CA THR A 12 7.39 14.34 4.17
C THR A 12 6.29 14.13 3.13
N ALA A 13 5.74 12.91 3.01
CA ALA A 13 4.75 12.60 1.99
C ALA A 13 3.53 13.54 2.10
N PRO A 14 3.06 14.12 0.98
CA PRO A 14 1.99 15.11 0.98
C PRO A 14 0.69 14.50 1.53
N TYR A 15 0.23 15.07 2.66
CA TYR A 15 -1.13 15.09 3.24
C TYR A 15 -2.14 14.00 2.80
N GLY A 16 -1.78 12.73 2.89
CA GLY A 16 -2.79 11.69 3.08
C GLY A 16 -3.11 11.63 4.57
N ASP A 17 -4.34 11.96 4.96
CA ASP A 17 -4.80 11.90 6.36
C ASP A 17 -5.57 10.61 6.66
N ILE A 18 -5.93 9.85 5.63
CA ILE A 18 -6.71 8.63 5.76
C ILE A 18 -5.80 7.41 5.88
N ASN A 19 -5.89 6.76 7.03
CA ASN A 19 -5.21 5.51 7.32
C ASN A 19 -6.12 4.33 7.01
N ALA A 20 -5.61 3.37 6.25
CA ALA A 20 -6.33 2.13 5.95
C ALA A 20 -5.45 0.91 6.24
N LYS A 21 -6.09 -0.23 6.50
CA LYS A 21 -5.41 -1.53 6.67
C LYS A 21 -6.23 -2.65 6.05
N GLY A 22 -5.57 -3.70 5.61
CA GLY A 22 -6.23 -4.87 5.03
C GLY A 22 -5.23 -5.92 4.58
N LYS A 23 -5.75 -6.96 3.91
CA LYS A 23 -4.94 -8.02 3.33
C LYS A 23 -5.06 -8.00 1.82
N ILE A 24 -3.93 -8.04 1.11
CA ILE A 24 -3.93 -8.07 -0.36
C ILE A 24 -4.56 -9.40 -0.81
N TYR A 25 -5.61 -9.33 -1.63
CA TYR A 25 -6.20 -10.52 -2.24
C TYR A 25 -6.02 -10.58 -3.76
N GLU A 26 -5.69 -9.45 -4.39
CA GLU A 26 -5.49 -9.31 -5.83
C GLU A 26 -4.45 -8.21 -6.10
N ILE A 27 -3.57 -8.44 -7.07
CA ILE A 27 -2.59 -7.47 -7.55
C ILE A 27 -3.04 -7.06 -8.96
N VAL A 28 -3.10 -5.76 -9.22
CA VAL A 28 -3.54 -5.20 -10.51
C VAL A 28 -2.31 -4.77 -11.30
N SER A 29 -2.16 -5.33 -12.50
CA SER A 29 -1.08 -5.04 -13.45
C SER A 29 -1.67 -4.68 -14.82
N GLU A 30 -0.96 -3.87 -15.61
CA GLU A 30 -1.51 -3.20 -16.80
C GLU A 30 -1.87 -4.12 -17.99
N ASN A 31 -1.61 -5.44 -17.93
CA ASN A 31 -1.88 -6.35 -19.04
C ASN A 31 -2.41 -7.72 -18.56
N GLU A 32 -3.71 -7.80 -18.23
CA GLU A 32 -4.41 -9.10 -18.15
C GLU A 32 -4.76 -9.70 -19.54
N GLY A 33 -4.33 -9.06 -20.64
CA GLY A 33 -4.75 -9.40 -22.01
C GLY A 33 -3.69 -9.80 -23.01
N ASP A 34 -2.39 -9.64 -22.74
CA ASP A 34 -1.33 -9.90 -23.73
C ASP A 34 -0.42 -11.04 -23.25
N SER A 35 -0.49 -12.17 -23.94
CA SER A 35 0.13 -13.45 -23.57
C SER A 35 1.66 -13.51 -23.77
N GLU A 36 2.35 -12.38 -23.59
CA GLU A 36 3.81 -12.26 -23.71
C GLU A 36 4.46 -11.42 -22.59
N ALA A 37 3.79 -11.28 -21.44
CA ALA A 37 4.44 -10.71 -20.27
C ALA A 37 5.49 -11.68 -19.71
N VAL A 38 6.76 -11.39 -20.00
CA VAL A 38 7.92 -12.06 -19.40
C VAL A 38 7.81 -11.97 -17.88
N GLU A 39 7.78 -13.12 -17.19
CA GLU A 39 7.76 -13.20 -15.73
C GLU A 39 8.89 -12.33 -15.15
N GLY A 40 8.54 -11.28 -14.42
CA GLY A 40 9.47 -10.48 -13.61
C GLY A 40 9.74 -9.03 -14.03
N GLN A 41 9.06 -8.47 -15.05
CA GLN A 41 9.32 -7.09 -15.48
C GLN A 41 8.17 -6.09 -15.32
N GLN A 42 6.96 -6.52 -14.97
CA GLN A 42 5.82 -5.60 -14.83
C GLN A 42 5.64 -5.19 -13.36
N GLU A 43 5.82 -3.89 -13.09
CA GLU A 43 5.50 -3.34 -11.78
C GLU A 43 3.98 -3.27 -11.61
N PRO A 44 3.44 -3.76 -10.49
CA PRO A 44 2.02 -3.65 -10.22
C PRO A 44 1.59 -2.18 -10.10
N GLN A 45 0.48 -1.85 -10.75
CA GLN A 45 -0.11 -0.51 -10.74
C GLN A 45 -1.07 -0.31 -9.57
N GLY A 46 -1.45 -1.39 -8.92
CA GLY A 46 -2.37 -1.34 -7.80
C GLY A 46 -2.60 -2.71 -7.19
N PHE A 47 -3.49 -2.74 -6.22
CA PHE A 47 -3.90 -3.97 -5.56
C PHE A 47 -5.26 -3.77 -4.91
N LYS A 48 -5.95 -4.88 -4.66
CA LYS A 48 -7.22 -4.89 -3.93
C LYS A 48 -7.03 -5.55 -2.57
N LEU A 49 -7.66 -4.94 -1.57
CA LEU A 49 -7.63 -5.37 -0.18
C LEU A 49 -8.95 -5.99 0.22
N GLN A 50 -8.87 -7.08 0.97
CA GLN A 50 -10.01 -7.69 1.66
C GLN A 50 -9.88 -7.45 3.17
N ASN A 51 -11.01 -7.57 3.87
CA ASN A 51 -11.12 -7.26 5.31
C ASN A 51 -10.57 -5.85 5.61
N ALA A 52 -10.80 -4.94 4.68
CA ALA A 52 -10.22 -3.62 4.71
C ALA A 52 -10.95 -2.73 5.72
N LYS A 53 -10.18 -2.01 6.54
CA LYS A 53 -10.69 -1.05 7.52
C LYS A 53 -10.06 0.32 7.28
N VAL A 54 -10.87 1.36 7.37
CA VAL A 54 -10.44 2.75 7.26
C VAL A 54 -10.60 3.40 8.62
N TYR A 55 -9.62 4.17 9.06
CA TYR A 55 -9.70 4.90 10.31
C TYR A 55 -10.53 6.17 10.12
N ASP A 56 -11.61 6.31 10.89
CA ASP A 56 -12.41 7.52 10.95
C ASP A 56 -11.90 8.41 12.07
N SER A 57 -11.39 9.59 11.71
CA SER A 57 -10.81 10.55 12.66
C SER A 57 -11.87 11.30 13.48
N GLN A 58 -13.12 11.37 13.02
CA GLN A 58 -14.22 12.02 13.74
C GLN A 58 -14.80 11.09 14.81
N LEU A 59 -14.91 9.79 14.48
CA LEU A 59 -15.42 8.76 15.39
C LEU A 59 -14.32 8.08 16.22
N HIS A 60 -13.05 8.40 15.93
CA HIS A 60 -11.86 7.81 16.56
C HIS A 60 -11.83 6.27 16.51
N MET A 61 -12.37 5.67 15.44
CA MET A 61 -12.52 4.21 15.34
C MET A 61 -12.25 3.67 13.93
N TRP A 62 -11.95 2.38 13.85
CA TRP A 62 -11.80 1.68 12.58
C TRP A 62 -13.17 1.28 12.04
N ILE A 63 -13.51 1.79 10.86
CA ILE A 63 -14.74 1.48 10.13
C ILE A 63 -14.44 0.39 9.09
N ASP A 64 -15.25 -0.65 9.07
CA ASP A 64 -15.15 -1.72 8.08
C ASP A 64 -15.57 -1.21 6.69
N SER A 65 -14.64 -1.28 5.74
CA SER A 65 -14.86 -0.92 4.34
C SER A 65 -15.04 -2.16 3.43
N LYS A 66 -14.83 -3.36 4.00
CA LYS A 66 -14.84 -4.68 3.35
C LYS A 66 -13.74 -4.84 2.31
N GLU A 67 -13.87 -4.12 1.19
CA GLU A 67 -12.95 -4.15 0.07
C GLU A 67 -12.53 -2.74 -0.32
N LEU A 68 -11.22 -2.57 -0.50
CA LEU A 68 -10.61 -1.34 -1.02
C LEU A 68 -9.78 -1.66 -2.25
N GLU A 69 -9.82 -0.76 -3.22
CA GLU A 69 -8.98 -0.82 -4.42
C GLU A 69 -7.99 0.34 -4.37
N ILE A 70 -6.72 0.00 -4.45
CA ILE A 70 -5.63 0.94 -4.23
C ILE A 70 -4.80 1.05 -5.49
N THR A 71 -4.60 2.28 -5.94
CA THR A 71 -3.69 2.60 -7.05
C THR A 71 -2.34 3.00 -6.47
N LEU A 72 -1.27 2.41 -7.02
CA LEU A 72 0.11 2.76 -6.74
C LEU A 72 0.54 3.87 -7.71
N LEU A 73 0.98 4.98 -7.14
CA LEU A 73 1.57 6.08 -7.88
C LEU A 73 3.07 5.82 -8.08
N LYS A 74 3.67 6.46 -9.08
CA LYS A 74 5.13 6.40 -9.31
C LYS A 74 5.96 6.88 -8.11
N ASN A 75 5.38 7.71 -7.25
CA ASN A 75 5.99 8.24 -6.04
C ASN A 75 5.47 7.57 -4.75
N SER A 76 4.73 6.46 -4.85
CA SER A 76 4.34 5.67 -3.67
C SER A 76 5.57 5.03 -3.03
N ILE A 77 5.64 5.08 -1.71
CA ILE A 77 6.73 4.47 -0.93
C ILE A 77 6.21 3.19 -0.29
N ILE A 78 6.87 2.07 -0.55
CA ILE A 78 6.53 0.77 0.06
C ILE A 78 7.63 0.38 1.03
N LEU A 79 7.24 0.08 2.27
CA LEU A 79 8.13 -0.26 3.36
C LEU A 79 7.85 -1.69 3.80
N LYS A 80 8.86 -2.55 3.75
CA LYS A 80 8.79 -3.95 4.21
C LYS A 80 10.06 -4.25 5.01
N ASN A 81 9.92 -4.75 6.24
CA ASN A 81 11.06 -5.02 7.14
C ASN A 81 12.04 -3.84 7.26
N ASN A 82 11.53 -2.63 7.55
CA ASN A 82 12.32 -1.39 7.66
C ASN A 82 13.08 -0.97 6.39
N SER A 83 12.81 -1.59 5.24
CA SER A 83 13.48 -1.27 3.97
C SER A 83 12.47 -0.79 2.92
N ILE A 84 12.88 0.15 2.08
CA ILE A 84 12.08 0.57 0.92
C ILE A 84 12.19 -0.53 -0.14
N VAL A 85 11.05 -1.06 -0.56
CA VAL A 85 10.95 -2.12 -1.57
C VAL A 85 10.20 -1.65 -2.80
N LYS A 86 10.35 -2.39 -3.90
CA LYS A 86 9.63 -2.12 -5.15
C LYS A 86 8.19 -2.64 -5.09
N PRO A 87 7.27 -2.09 -5.90
CA PRO A 87 5.92 -2.63 -6.06
C PRO A 87 5.87 -4.13 -6.34
N SER A 88 6.81 -4.67 -7.12
CA SER A 88 6.89 -6.10 -7.47
C SER A 88 7.14 -7.04 -6.27
N GLU A 89 7.54 -6.51 -5.11
CA GLU A 89 7.74 -7.30 -3.88
C GLU A 89 6.44 -7.48 -3.08
N LEU A 90 5.35 -6.81 -3.47
CA LEU A 90 4.02 -7.00 -2.91
C LEU A 90 3.44 -8.33 -3.38
N LYS A 91 2.86 -9.09 -2.46
CA LYS A 91 2.30 -10.40 -2.77
C LYS A 91 0.87 -10.53 -2.28
N LYS A 92 0.09 -11.33 -3.00
CA LYS A 92 -1.22 -11.78 -2.51
C LYS A 92 -1.03 -12.47 -1.16
N GLY A 93 -1.80 -12.03 -0.18
CA GLY A 93 -1.72 -12.50 1.20
C GLY A 93 -0.91 -11.61 2.14
N ASP A 94 -0.19 -10.62 1.62
CA ASP A 94 0.51 -9.64 2.47
C ASP A 94 -0.52 -8.84 3.27
N SER A 95 -0.24 -8.67 4.57
CA SER A 95 -1.02 -7.79 5.44
C SER A 95 -0.39 -6.41 5.37
N ILE A 96 -1.19 -5.40 5.07
CA ILE A 96 -0.66 -4.06 4.85
C ILE A 96 -1.43 -3.00 5.61
N ARG A 97 -0.73 -1.91 5.86
CA ARG A 97 -1.26 -0.63 6.33
C ARG A 97 -0.86 0.43 5.34
N LEU A 98 -1.72 1.36 5.03
CA LEU A 98 -1.44 2.40 4.05
C LEU A 98 -2.02 3.74 4.42
N ILE A 99 -1.44 4.78 3.83
CA ILE A 99 -1.92 6.15 3.89
C ILE A 99 -2.36 6.54 2.48
N LYS A 100 -3.61 6.99 2.33
CA LYS A 100 -4.21 7.36 1.05
C LYS A 100 -4.76 8.78 1.06
N LYS A 101 -5.08 9.28 -0.14
CA LYS A 101 -5.57 10.65 -0.37
C LYS A 101 -6.94 10.95 0.26
N ASP A 102 -7.86 10.00 0.26
CA ASP A 102 -9.24 10.23 0.68
C ASP A 102 -9.90 8.97 1.28
N GLY A 103 -11.10 9.11 1.85
CA GLY A 103 -11.86 8.02 2.45
C GLY A 103 -12.58 7.09 1.46
N ASN A 104 -12.40 7.29 0.15
CA ASN A 104 -13.15 6.51 -0.85
C ASN A 104 -12.71 5.05 -0.89
N ARG A 105 -13.54 4.20 -1.50
CA ARG A 105 -13.21 2.78 -1.67
C ARG A 105 -12.10 2.53 -2.69
N THR A 106 -12.01 3.40 -3.69
CA THR A 106 -10.91 3.50 -4.63
C THR A 106 -9.99 4.65 -4.23
N GLY A 107 -8.69 4.57 -4.53
CA GLY A 107 -7.83 5.75 -4.47
C GLY A 107 -6.35 5.47 -4.41
N ASP A 108 -5.60 6.56 -4.54
CA ASP A 108 -4.15 6.53 -4.59
C ASP A 108 -3.53 6.37 -3.20
N ALA A 109 -2.59 5.44 -3.06
CA ALA A 109 -1.80 5.28 -1.84
C ALA A 109 -0.45 5.99 -1.94
N TYR A 110 -0.08 6.71 -0.89
CA TYR A 110 1.21 7.41 -0.80
C TYR A 110 2.27 6.58 -0.10
N ILE A 111 1.91 5.98 1.04
CA ILE A 111 2.83 5.17 1.85
C ILE A 111 2.13 3.85 2.14
N ILE A 112 2.86 2.75 1.93
CA ILE A 112 2.40 1.39 2.17
C ILE A 112 3.40 0.72 3.11
N PHE A 113 2.91 0.20 4.22
CA PHE A 113 3.66 -0.61 5.17
C PHE A 113 3.21 -2.06 5.02
N VAL A 114 4.16 -2.95 4.79
CA VAL A 114 3.94 -4.39 4.68
C VAL A 114 4.43 -5.05 5.95
N ASP A 115 3.52 -5.71 6.67
CA ASP A 115 3.78 -6.45 7.91
C ASP A 115 4.09 -7.93 7.63
#